data_AF-A0A5D2QC98-F1
#
_entry.id   AF-A0A5D2QC98-F1
#
_cell.length_a   1.000
_cell.length_b   1.000
_cell.length_c   1.000
_cell.angle_alpha   90.00
_cell.angle_beta   90.00
_cell.angle_gamma   90.00
#
_symmetry.space_group_name_H-M   'P 1'
#
loop_
_entity.id
_entity.type
_entity.pdbx_description
1 polymer ?
#
loop_
_entity_poly.entity_id
_entity_poly.type
_entity_poly.pdbx_seq_one_letter_code
_entity_poly.pdbx_strand_id
1 'polypeptide(L)'
;MGQGLWTKAKQAAAYGLSLIKCDGSEELLDKVRVIQADTLSLIQGGFTGGSTTSESSCEAVRLCCNVLVERLTALKEKLVEQMGSLRWETLILQAYVASVDLSASTLFLPDSTSSQYLNYGAAVSEVQVNLLTGETTTLRTDIIYDSGQSLNPAVDLGQIEGAYVQGIGFFMLEEYPTNSDGLVTANGTWSYKIPTMDTIRKQFNVEILNSGHHQKRVLSSKASGEPPLTLAVSVHCATRAAIVEARRQLASWSGFDKSNSEIFQLEVPATMAVVKERSGLDSVEKFLRWTMGTK
;
A
#
# COMPACT_ATOMS: atom_id res chain seq x y z
N MET A 1 1.34 -12.98 2.49
CA MET A 1 2.33 -12.42 1.56
C MET A 1 2.83 -11.06 2.06
N GLY A 2 3.04 -10.89 3.38
CA GLY A 2 3.54 -9.62 3.95
C GLY A 2 2.49 -8.53 4.23
N GLN A 3 1.29 -8.59 3.63
CA GLN A 3 0.27 -7.53 3.72
C GLN A 3 -0.49 -7.43 5.07
N GLY A 4 -0.08 -8.17 6.10
CA GLY A 4 -0.69 -8.12 7.43
C GLY A 4 -2.10 -8.72 7.55
N LEU A 5 -2.55 -9.55 6.60
CA LEU A 5 -3.90 -10.15 6.61
C LEU A 5 -4.23 -10.90 7.91
N TRP A 6 -3.32 -11.76 8.38
CA TRP A 6 -3.54 -12.53 9.61
C TRP A 6 -3.60 -11.64 10.85
N THR A 7 -2.81 -10.57 10.88
CA THR A 7 -2.86 -9.56 11.95
C THR A 7 -4.23 -8.88 11.99
N LYS A 8 -4.74 -8.44 10.83
CA LYS A 8 -6.06 -7.82 10.72
C LYS A 8 -7.18 -8.78 11.12
N ALA A 9 -7.13 -10.03 10.65
CA ALA A 9 -8.11 -11.06 11.01
C ALA A 9 -8.10 -11.35 12.52
N LYS A 10 -6.91 -11.43 13.13
CA LYS A 10 -6.73 -11.61 14.57
C LYS A 10 -7.33 -10.44 15.37
N GLN A 11 -7.08 -9.21 14.94
CA GLN A 11 -7.65 -7.99 15.53
C GLN A 11 -9.18 -7.97 15.39
N ALA A 12 -9.70 -8.32 14.22
CA ALA A 12 -11.14 -8.41 13.97
C ALA A 12 -11.83 -9.44 14.88
N ALA A 13 -11.20 -10.60 15.09
CA ALA A 13 -11.71 -11.62 16.00
C ALA A 13 -11.72 -11.15 17.45
N ALA A 14 -10.61 -10.59 17.94
CA ALA A 14 -10.51 -10.07 19.30
C ALA A 14 -11.55 -8.97 19.56
N TYR A 15 -11.68 -8.01 18.64
CA TYR A 15 -12.69 -6.96 18.71
C TYR A 15 -14.12 -7.53 18.69
N GLY A 16 -14.43 -8.43 17.76
CA GLY A 16 -15.76 -9.03 17.64
C GLY A 16 -16.18 -9.78 18.92
N LEU A 17 -15.29 -10.57 19.51
CA LEU A 17 -15.56 -11.30 20.75
C LEU A 17 -15.61 -10.38 21.98
N SER A 18 -14.90 -9.24 21.97
CA SER A 18 -14.95 -8.27 23.06
C SER A 18 -16.35 -7.67 23.29
N LEU A 19 -17.24 -7.75 22.29
CA LEU A 19 -18.63 -7.29 22.38
C LEU A 19 -19.47 -8.07 23.42
N ILE A 20 -19.00 -9.25 23.86
CA ILE A 20 -19.60 -9.98 24.99
C ILE A 20 -19.44 -9.18 26.30
N LYS A 21 -18.46 -8.26 26.39
CA LYS A 21 -18.18 -7.39 27.55
C LYS A 21 -17.96 -8.19 28.84
N CYS A 22 -17.06 -9.17 28.79
CA CYS A 22 -16.53 -9.86 29.97
C CYS A 22 -15.27 -9.19 30.50
N ASP A 23 -14.94 -9.47 31.75
CA ASP A 23 -13.70 -9.00 32.35
C ASP A 23 -12.51 -9.72 31.72
N GLY A 24 -11.45 -8.95 31.44
CA GLY A 24 -10.26 -9.43 30.72
C GLY A 24 -10.40 -9.43 29.20
N SER A 25 -11.38 -8.72 28.64
CA SER A 25 -11.55 -8.58 27.18
C SER A 25 -10.34 -7.94 26.48
N GLU A 26 -9.54 -7.14 27.19
CA GLU A 26 -8.30 -6.54 26.69
C GLU A 26 -7.22 -7.59 26.36
N GLU A 27 -7.23 -8.73 27.05
CA GLU A 27 -6.28 -9.84 26.81
C GLU A 27 -6.71 -10.76 25.66
N LEU A 28 -7.88 -10.54 25.05
CA LEU A 28 -8.40 -11.44 24.00
C LEU A 28 -7.46 -11.51 22.80
N LEU A 29 -6.76 -10.42 22.48
CA LEU A 29 -5.81 -10.43 21.39
C LEU A 29 -4.74 -11.51 21.59
N ASP A 30 -4.22 -11.72 22.80
CA ASP A 30 -3.20 -12.74 23.05
C ASP A 30 -3.76 -14.17 23.04
N LYS A 31 -5.07 -14.31 23.30
CA LYS A 31 -5.77 -15.59 23.29
C LYS A 31 -6.19 -16.03 21.87
N VAL A 32 -6.26 -15.12 20.90
CA VAL A 32 -6.57 -15.46 19.50
C VAL A 32 -5.32 -15.95 18.77
N ARG A 33 -5.44 -17.14 18.19
CA ARG A 33 -4.44 -17.72 17.28
C ARG A 33 -5.03 -17.87 15.89
N VAL A 34 -4.33 -17.35 14.88
CA VAL A 34 -4.61 -17.60 13.47
C VAL A 34 -3.72 -18.76 13.02
N ILE A 35 -4.33 -19.78 12.40
CA ILE A 35 -3.62 -20.91 11.82
C ILE A 35 -3.48 -20.75 10.31
N GLN A 36 -2.60 -21.55 9.71
CA GLN A 36 -2.39 -21.54 8.26
C GLN A 36 -3.71 -21.83 7.52
N ALA A 37 -3.94 -21.10 6.43
CA ALA A 37 -5.07 -21.37 5.55
C ALA A 37 -4.80 -22.65 4.74
N ASP A 38 -5.78 -23.55 4.73
CA ASP A 38 -5.74 -24.82 4.01
C ASP A 38 -7.13 -25.19 3.48
N THR A 39 -7.18 -26.09 2.50
CA THR A 39 -8.41 -26.49 1.81
C THR A 39 -9.22 -27.55 2.56
N LEU A 40 -8.72 -28.10 3.67
CA LEU A 40 -9.47 -28.97 4.58
C LEU A 40 -10.31 -28.12 5.55
N SER A 41 -9.73 -27.05 6.08
CA SER A 41 -10.35 -26.14 7.03
C SER A 41 -11.26 -25.11 6.35
N LEU A 42 -10.90 -24.66 5.14
CA LEU A 42 -11.64 -23.65 4.37
C LEU A 42 -11.90 -24.14 2.95
N ILE A 43 -13.05 -24.77 2.76
CA ILE A 43 -13.54 -25.14 1.43
C ILE A 43 -13.99 -23.88 0.66
N GLN A 44 -13.77 -23.87 -0.65
CA GLN A 44 -14.18 -22.77 -1.55
C GLN A 44 -13.61 -21.39 -1.19
N GLY A 45 -12.43 -21.35 -0.58
CA GLY A 45 -11.67 -20.11 -0.42
C GLY A 45 -11.35 -19.47 -1.78
N GLY A 46 -11.52 -18.15 -1.89
CA GLY A 46 -11.09 -17.37 -3.04
C GLY A 46 -9.56 -17.20 -3.11
N PHE A 47 -9.07 -16.53 -4.15
CA PHE A 47 -7.67 -16.12 -4.22
C PHE A 47 -7.42 -14.85 -3.39
N THR A 48 -6.19 -14.67 -2.90
CA THR A 48 -5.79 -13.44 -2.23
C THR A 48 -5.28 -12.43 -3.26
N GLY A 49 -6.04 -11.38 -3.55
CA GLY A 49 -5.71 -10.35 -4.55
C GLY A 49 -6.79 -9.27 -4.69
N GLY A 50 -6.58 -8.32 -5.60
CA GLY A 50 -7.54 -7.25 -5.92
C GLY A 50 -7.80 -6.27 -4.77
N SER A 51 -6.87 -6.19 -3.81
CA SER A 51 -6.93 -5.34 -2.61
C SER A 51 -8.16 -5.50 -1.70
N THR A 52 -9.00 -6.52 -1.87
CA THR A 52 -10.23 -6.74 -1.07
C THR A 52 -10.14 -7.86 -0.04
N THR A 53 -9.08 -8.69 -0.07
CA THR A 53 -9.02 -9.90 0.78
C THR A 53 -9.10 -9.60 2.28
N SER A 54 -8.45 -8.53 2.74
CA SER A 54 -8.53 -8.15 4.16
C SER A 54 -9.96 -7.81 4.58
N GLU A 55 -10.69 -7.12 3.72
CA GLU A 55 -12.08 -6.74 3.94
C GLU A 55 -12.94 -8.00 4.04
N SER A 56 -12.94 -8.84 3.00
CA SER A 56 -13.75 -10.05 2.97
C SER A 56 -13.44 -11.01 4.12
N SER A 57 -12.17 -11.22 4.45
CA SER A 57 -11.78 -12.09 5.56
C SER A 57 -12.18 -11.52 6.92
N CYS A 58 -11.99 -10.21 7.16
CA CYS A 58 -12.36 -9.61 8.44
C CYS A 58 -13.88 -9.58 8.63
N GLU A 59 -14.65 -9.39 7.56
CA GLU A 59 -16.11 -9.45 7.63
C GLU A 59 -16.63 -10.86 7.91
N ALA A 60 -16.06 -11.88 7.25
CA ALA A 60 -16.37 -13.28 7.57
C ALA A 60 -16.07 -13.61 9.04
N VAL A 61 -14.92 -13.16 9.55
CA VAL A 61 -14.56 -13.30 10.97
C VAL A 61 -15.56 -12.58 11.87
N ARG A 62 -15.96 -11.35 11.53
CA ARG A 62 -16.94 -10.57 12.29
C ARG A 62 -18.29 -11.30 12.36
N LEU A 63 -18.75 -11.86 11.24
CA LEU A 63 -19.99 -12.63 11.17
C LEU A 63 -19.93 -13.88 12.06
N CYS A 64 -18.82 -14.63 12.04
CA CYS A 64 -18.61 -15.75 12.99
C CYS A 64 -18.62 -15.27 14.45
N CYS A 65 -17.97 -14.15 14.75
CA CYS A 65 -17.95 -13.59 16.10
C CYS A 65 -19.37 -13.22 16.56
N ASN A 66 -20.21 -12.62 15.71
CA ASN A 66 -21.59 -12.28 16.07
C ASN A 66 -22.40 -13.51 16.49
N VAL A 67 -22.26 -14.63 15.77
CA VAL A 67 -22.93 -15.90 16.12
C VAL A 67 -22.47 -16.38 17.50
N LEU A 68 -21.17 -16.33 17.78
CA LEU A 68 -20.64 -16.71 19.10
C LEU A 68 -21.08 -15.74 20.21
N VAL A 69 -21.09 -14.43 19.93
CA VAL A 69 -21.56 -13.40 20.85
C VAL A 69 -23.03 -13.64 21.20
N GLU A 70 -23.90 -13.89 20.21
CA GLU A 70 -25.32 -14.16 20.43
C GLU A 70 -25.52 -15.38 21.35
N ARG A 71 -24.83 -16.49 21.06
CA ARG A 71 -24.90 -17.73 21.86
C ARG A 71 -24.42 -17.53 23.30
N LEU A 72 -23.36 -16.73 23.48
CA LEU A 72 -22.73 -16.52 24.78
C LEU A 72 -23.39 -15.42 25.61
N THR A 73 -24.05 -14.44 24.99
CA THR A 73 -24.67 -13.30 25.70
C THR A 73 -25.78 -13.76 26.63
N ALA A 74 -26.67 -14.64 26.16
CA ALA A 74 -27.77 -15.15 26.98
C ALA A 74 -27.30 -15.96 28.20
N LEU A 75 -26.16 -16.65 28.09
CA LEU A 75 -25.55 -17.35 29.21
C LEU A 75 -24.85 -16.38 30.16
N LYS A 76 -24.11 -15.42 29.61
CA LYS A 76 -23.39 -14.40 30.37
C LYS A 76 -24.33 -13.60 31.26
N GLU A 77 -25.47 -13.15 30.74
CA GLU A 77 -26.46 -12.38 31.51
C GLU A 77 -26.95 -13.15 32.74
N LYS A 78 -27.30 -14.43 32.59
CA LYS A 78 -27.72 -15.30 33.70
C LYS A 78 -26.61 -15.49 34.75
N LEU A 79 -25.37 -15.65 34.31
CA LEU A 79 -24.22 -15.85 35.21
C LEU A 79 -23.85 -14.57 35.95
N VAL A 80 -23.96 -13.41 35.30
CA VAL A 80 -23.72 -12.10 35.91
C VAL A 80 -24.74 -11.82 37.02
N GLU A 81 -26.01 -12.19 36.83
CA GLU A 81 -27.03 -12.09 37.89
C GLU A 81 -26.70 -12.94 39.12
N GLN A 82 -26.02 -14.08 38.94
CA GLN A 82 -25.69 -15.02 40.02
C GLN A 82 -24.36 -14.70 40.71
N MET A 83 -23.36 -14.26 39.96
CA MET A 83 -21.96 -14.15 40.40
C MET A 83 -21.40 -12.72 40.36
N GLY A 84 -22.14 -11.76 39.78
CA GLY A 84 -21.68 -10.40 39.56
C GLY A 84 -20.74 -10.29 38.36
N SER A 85 -19.44 -10.16 38.61
CA SER A 85 -18.43 -10.04 37.54
C SER A 85 -18.08 -11.42 36.96
N LEU A 86 -17.87 -11.48 35.64
CA LEU A 86 -17.57 -12.72 34.92
C LEU A 86 -16.35 -12.54 34.01
N ARG A 87 -15.30 -13.32 34.30
CA ARG A 87 -14.11 -13.45 33.45
C ARG A 87 -14.40 -14.29 32.22
N TRP A 88 -13.68 -14.00 31.13
CA TRP A 88 -13.74 -14.75 29.88
C TRP A 88 -13.58 -16.27 30.08
N GLU A 89 -12.56 -16.69 30.85
CA GLU A 89 -12.28 -18.11 31.06
C GLU A 89 -13.44 -18.84 31.73
N THR A 90 -14.06 -18.20 32.73
CA THR A 90 -15.22 -18.75 33.44
C THR A 90 -16.43 -18.85 32.53
N LEU A 91 -16.69 -17.84 31.69
CA LEU A 91 -17.78 -17.88 30.73
C LEU A 91 -17.64 -19.08 29.76
N ILE A 92 -16.45 -19.27 29.19
CA ILE A 92 -16.20 -20.36 28.25
C ILE A 92 -16.34 -21.74 28.93
N LEU A 93 -15.86 -21.88 30.18
CA LEU A 93 -16.05 -23.10 30.95
C LEU A 93 -17.53 -23.40 31.20
N GLN A 94 -18.31 -22.40 31.61
CA GLN A 94 -19.76 -22.57 31.84
C GLN A 94 -20.51 -22.85 30.54
N ALA A 95 -20.11 -22.24 29.43
CA ALA A 95 -20.68 -22.50 28.11
C ALA A 95 -20.48 -23.96 27.69
N TYR A 96 -19.30 -24.52 27.95
CA TYR A 96 -19.02 -25.94 27.71
C TYR A 96 -19.92 -26.85 28.56
N VAL A 97 -20.04 -26.57 29.87
CA VAL A 97 -20.92 -27.34 30.77
C VAL A 97 -22.38 -27.27 30.33
N ALA A 98 -22.81 -26.11 29.83
CA ALA A 98 -24.15 -25.90 29.29
C ALA A 98 -24.35 -26.45 27.87
N SER A 99 -23.36 -27.15 27.29
CA SER A 99 -23.40 -27.68 25.92
C SER A 99 -23.68 -26.62 24.84
N VAL A 100 -23.20 -25.39 25.04
CA VAL A 100 -23.28 -24.33 24.03
C VAL A 100 -22.28 -24.63 22.90
N ASP A 101 -22.73 -24.54 21.65
CA ASP A 101 -21.84 -24.67 20.48
C ASP A 101 -20.87 -23.47 20.38
N LEU A 102 -19.58 -23.73 20.59
CA LEU A 102 -18.50 -22.75 20.55
C LEU A 102 -17.78 -22.68 19.18
N SER A 103 -18.34 -23.32 18.14
CA SER A 103 -17.82 -23.27 16.78
C SER A 103 -18.75 -22.47 15.87
N ALA A 104 -18.19 -21.64 14.98
CA ALA A 104 -18.96 -20.90 13.99
C ALA A 104 -18.21 -20.84 12.66
N SER A 105 -18.94 -21.06 11.57
CA SER A 105 -18.45 -20.98 10.20
C SER A 105 -19.43 -20.20 9.33
N THR A 106 -18.92 -19.35 8.45
CA THR A 106 -19.75 -18.55 7.53
C THR A 106 -19.03 -18.32 6.21
N LEU A 107 -19.82 -18.06 5.17
CA LEU A 107 -19.34 -17.58 3.88
C LEU A 107 -19.79 -16.12 3.74
N PHE A 108 -18.84 -15.21 3.61
CA PHE A 108 -19.14 -13.82 3.28
C PHE A 108 -19.09 -13.63 1.77
N LEU A 109 -20.23 -13.25 1.20
CA LEU A 109 -20.33 -12.81 -0.19
C LEU A 109 -20.51 -11.30 -0.21
N PRO A 110 -19.51 -10.53 -0.64
CA PRO A 110 -19.65 -9.08 -0.79
C PRO A 110 -20.75 -8.77 -1.81
N ASP A 111 -21.59 -7.76 -1.51
CA ASP A 111 -22.52 -7.24 -2.52
C ASP A 111 -21.74 -6.65 -3.69
N SER A 112 -22.31 -6.74 -4.89
CA SER A 112 -21.80 -6.17 -6.14
C SER A 112 -21.36 -4.70 -6.00
N THR A 113 -22.00 -3.93 -5.13
CA THR A 113 -21.69 -2.51 -4.89
C THR A 113 -20.59 -2.28 -3.86
N SER A 114 -20.24 -3.27 -3.04
CA SER A 114 -19.26 -3.14 -1.96
C SER A 114 -17.82 -2.97 -2.46
N SER A 115 -17.53 -3.47 -3.67
CA SER A 115 -16.24 -3.29 -4.36
C SER A 115 -16.22 -2.05 -5.26
N GLN A 116 -17.34 -1.31 -5.39
CA GLN A 116 -17.45 -0.13 -6.24
C GLN A 116 -17.16 1.13 -5.43
N TYR A 117 -15.89 1.34 -5.10
CA TYR A 117 -15.43 2.61 -4.52
C TYR A 117 -14.13 3.06 -5.17
N LEU A 118 -13.92 4.37 -5.14
CA LEU A 118 -12.66 4.97 -5.58
C LEU A 118 -11.73 5.15 -4.37
N ASN A 119 -10.48 4.78 -4.58
CA ASN A 119 -9.39 5.16 -3.71
C ASN A 119 -8.89 6.53 -4.14
N TYR A 120 -8.69 7.42 -3.17
CA TYR A 120 -8.19 8.76 -3.41
C TYR A 120 -6.83 8.92 -2.74
N GLY A 121 -5.91 9.55 -3.44
CA GLY A 121 -4.62 9.91 -2.89
C GLY A 121 -3.96 10.95 -3.76
N ALA A 122 -3.05 11.70 -3.17
CA ALA A 122 -2.20 12.65 -3.87
C ALA A 122 -0.78 12.48 -3.38
N ALA A 123 0.17 12.62 -4.29
CA ALA A 123 1.59 12.63 -3.98
C ALA A 123 2.28 13.80 -4.66
N VAL A 124 3.16 14.46 -3.93
CA VAL A 124 4.05 15.50 -4.43
C VAL A 124 5.48 15.01 -4.23
N SER A 125 6.28 15.04 -5.29
CA SER A 125 7.66 14.59 -5.26
C SER A 125 8.59 15.69 -5.77
N GLU A 126 9.69 15.88 -5.06
CA GLU A 126 10.80 16.76 -5.45
C GLU A 126 12.00 15.88 -5.83
N VAL A 127 12.60 16.16 -6.98
CA VAL A 127 13.74 15.39 -7.51
C VAL A 127 14.89 16.31 -7.88
N GLN A 128 16.10 15.77 -7.81
CA GLN A 128 17.30 16.37 -8.36
C GLN A 128 17.82 15.49 -9.49
N VAL A 129 18.08 16.08 -10.65
CA VAL A 129 18.68 15.39 -11.81
C VAL A 129 20.11 15.86 -11.99
N ASN A 130 21.05 14.93 -12.00
CA ASN A 130 22.43 15.19 -12.37
C ASN A 130 22.56 15.21 -13.89
N LEU A 131 22.74 16.38 -14.49
CA LEU A 131 22.81 16.53 -15.96
C LEU A 131 24.07 15.92 -16.59
N LEU A 132 25.09 15.58 -15.80
CA LEU A 132 26.30 14.91 -16.29
C LEU A 132 26.06 13.41 -16.48
N THR A 133 25.40 12.78 -15.51
CA THR A 133 25.22 11.32 -15.47
C THR A 133 23.82 10.85 -15.87
N GLY A 134 22.81 11.71 -15.73
CA GLY A 134 21.39 11.36 -15.80
C GLY A 134 20.82 10.80 -14.51
N GLU A 135 21.60 10.76 -13.42
CA GLU A 135 21.14 10.22 -12.13
C GLU A 135 20.00 11.09 -11.57
N THR A 136 18.89 10.46 -11.20
CA THR A 136 17.76 11.10 -10.54
C THR A 136 17.74 10.71 -9.07
N THR A 137 17.77 11.69 -8.18
CA THR A 137 17.63 11.49 -6.74
C THR A 137 16.31 12.09 -6.26
N THR A 138 15.47 11.29 -5.60
CA THR A 138 14.27 11.78 -4.90
C THR A 138 14.68 12.47 -3.60
N LEU A 139 14.43 13.78 -3.53
CA LEU A 139 14.76 14.60 -2.37
C LEU A 139 13.66 14.49 -1.31
N ARG A 140 12.41 14.65 -1.72
CA ARG A 140 11.27 14.67 -0.83
C ARG A 140 10.05 14.08 -1.53
N THR A 141 9.27 13.32 -0.78
CA THR A 141 7.93 12.93 -1.18
C THR A 141 6.97 13.16 -0.02
N ASP A 142 5.83 13.81 -0.31
CA ASP A 142 4.69 13.89 0.59
C ASP A 142 3.49 13.19 -0.04
N ILE A 143 2.86 12.30 0.71
CA ILE A 143 1.67 11.54 0.29
C ILE A 143 0.55 11.79 1.29
N ILE A 144 -0.64 12.07 0.78
CA ILE A 144 -1.89 11.93 1.52
C ILE A 144 -2.75 10.87 0.83
N TYR A 145 -3.24 9.90 1.59
CA TYR A 145 -4.00 8.78 1.03
C TYR A 145 -5.24 8.47 1.88
N ASP A 146 -6.39 8.34 1.21
CA ASP A 146 -7.67 8.00 1.84
C ASP A 146 -7.84 6.48 1.92
N SER A 147 -7.59 5.93 3.11
CA SER A 147 -7.82 4.52 3.44
C SER A 147 -9.18 4.26 4.09
N GLY A 148 -10.10 5.24 4.07
CA GLY A 148 -11.36 5.17 4.81
C GLY A 148 -11.13 4.98 6.31
N GLN A 149 -11.95 4.14 6.94
CA GLN A 149 -11.70 3.69 8.31
C GLN A 149 -10.72 2.51 8.29
N SER A 150 -9.43 2.84 8.31
CA SER A 150 -8.34 1.87 8.31
C SER A 150 -8.49 0.80 9.40
N LEU A 151 -8.38 -0.46 9.02
CA LEU A 151 -8.44 -1.61 9.95
C LEU A 151 -7.21 -1.68 10.85
N ASN A 152 -6.05 -1.31 10.30
CA ASN A 152 -4.80 -1.24 11.04
C ASN A 152 -3.92 -0.17 10.39
N PRO A 153 -3.86 1.04 10.97
CA PRO A 153 -3.15 2.17 10.37
C PRO A 153 -1.67 1.89 10.12
N ALA A 154 -1.01 1.11 10.99
CA ALA A 154 0.41 0.77 10.81
C ALA A 154 0.63 -0.17 9.61
N VAL A 155 -0.26 -1.16 9.42
CA VAL A 155 -0.19 -2.05 8.26
C VAL A 155 -0.54 -1.29 6.98
N ASP A 156 -1.58 -0.46 7.02
CA ASP A 156 -2.02 0.30 5.85
C ASP A 156 -0.97 1.36 5.44
N LEU A 157 -0.30 2.00 6.41
CA LEU A 157 0.84 2.89 6.17
C LEU A 157 1.97 2.16 5.43
N GLY A 158 2.39 1.00 5.94
CA GLY A 158 3.45 0.21 5.31
C GLY A 158 3.07 -0.31 3.91
N GLN A 159 1.78 -0.55 3.64
CA GLN A 159 1.31 -0.87 2.29
C GLN A 159 1.42 0.33 1.35
N ILE A 160 1.02 1.53 1.80
CA ILE A 160 1.12 2.77 1.02
C ILE A 160 2.57 3.07 0.67
N GLU A 161 3.46 3.02 1.66
CA GLU A 161 4.90 3.23 1.48
C GLU A 161 5.51 2.20 0.52
N GLY A 162 5.25 0.90 0.76
CA GLY A 162 5.79 -0.18 -0.05
C GLY A 162 5.32 -0.13 -1.51
N ALA A 163 4.02 0.11 -1.72
CA ALA A 163 3.45 0.22 -3.05
C ALA A 163 3.99 1.46 -3.79
N TYR A 164 4.12 2.60 -3.11
CA TYR A 164 4.73 3.79 -3.69
C TYR A 164 6.19 3.54 -4.11
N VAL A 165 7.01 2.92 -3.25
CA VAL A 165 8.40 2.56 -3.60
C VAL A 165 8.44 1.60 -4.79
N GLN A 166 7.59 0.58 -4.83
CA GLN A 166 7.45 -0.32 -5.98
C GLN A 166 7.07 0.45 -7.26
N GLY A 167 6.21 1.47 -7.12
CA GLY A 167 5.88 2.39 -8.21
C GLY A 167 7.08 3.20 -8.70
N ILE A 168 7.98 3.66 -7.82
CA ILE A 168 9.23 4.31 -8.24
C ILE A 168 10.05 3.35 -9.11
N GLY A 169 10.12 2.08 -8.67
CA GLY A 169 10.74 1.01 -9.44
C GLY A 169 10.20 0.94 -10.86
N PHE A 170 8.88 0.79 -10.98
CA PHE A 170 8.17 0.75 -12.26
C PHE A 170 8.41 1.99 -13.13
N PHE A 171 8.36 3.20 -12.56
CA PHE A 171 8.46 4.43 -13.33
C PHE A 171 9.89 4.88 -13.66
N MET A 172 10.89 4.47 -12.87
CA MET A 172 12.22 5.08 -12.91
C MET A 172 13.38 4.10 -13.05
N LEU A 173 13.23 2.83 -12.66
CA LEU A 173 14.38 1.92 -12.46
C LEU A 173 14.27 0.59 -13.20
N GLU A 174 13.12 -0.07 -13.12
CA GLU A 174 12.96 -1.48 -13.45
C GLU A 174 12.75 -1.70 -14.95
N GLU A 175 13.83 -2.05 -15.67
CA GLU A 175 13.82 -2.36 -17.11
C GLU A 175 13.75 -3.86 -17.41
N TYR A 176 13.10 -4.19 -18.54
CA TYR A 176 12.95 -5.55 -19.06
C TYR A 176 13.53 -5.67 -20.48
N PRO A 177 14.85 -5.53 -20.66
CA PRO A 177 15.48 -5.60 -21.97
C PRO A 177 15.31 -6.98 -22.61
N THR A 178 15.00 -6.99 -23.91
CA THR A 178 14.92 -8.21 -24.73
C THR A 178 16.02 -8.21 -25.80
N ASN A 179 16.52 -9.41 -26.15
CA ASN A 179 17.43 -9.56 -27.28
C ASN A 179 16.67 -9.61 -28.62
N SER A 180 17.39 -9.74 -29.73
CA SER A 180 16.82 -9.86 -31.08
C SER A 180 15.87 -11.06 -31.26
N ASP A 181 16.00 -12.09 -30.41
CA ASP A 181 15.18 -13.30 -30.43
C ASP A 181 13.93 -13.18 -29.54
N GLY A 182 13.74 -12.02 -28.88
CA GLY A 182 12.62 -11.76 -27.97
C GLY A 182 12.81 -12.32 -26.55
N LEU A 183 13.99 -12.83 -26.19
CA LEU A 183 14.28 -13.34 -24.86
C LEU A 183 14.69 -12.21 -23.91
N VAL A 184 14.14 -12.22 -22.69
CA VAL A 184 14.50 -11.29 -21.62
C VAL A 184 15.95 -11.54 -21.20
N THR A 185 16.79 -10.50 -21.28
CA THR A 185 18.22 -10.61 -20.96
C THR A 185 18.50 -10.30 -19.49
N ALA A 186 17.63 -9.56 -18.82
CA ALA A 186 17.72 -9.30 -17.38
C ALA A 186 17.09 -10.44 -16.57
N ASN A 187 17.88 -11.44 -16.17
CA ASN A 187 17.39 -12.67 -15.53
C ASN A 187 17.79 -12.85 -14.05
N GLY A 188 18.29 -11.80 -13.40
CA GLY A 188 18.60 -11.83 -11.97
C GLY A 188 18.82 -10.44 -11.36
N THR A 189 19.07 -10.39 -10.05
CA THR A 189 19.27 -9.13 -9.28
C THR A 189 20.51 -8.33 -9.70
N TRP A 190 21.45 -8.98 -10.41
CA TRP A 190 22.60 -8.27 -10.97
C TRP A 190 22.23 -7.41 -12.18
N SER A 191 21.22 -7.83 -12.96
CA SER A 191 20.76 -7.15 -14.18
C SER A 191 19.44 -6.41 -14.01
N TYR A 192 18.58 -6.82 -13.08
CA TYR A 192 17.29 -6.21 -12.78
C TYR A 192 17.39 -5.41 -11.47
N LYS A 193 17.19 -4.10 -11.55
CA LYS A 193 17.44 -3.17 -10.43
C LYS A 193 16.13 -2.67 -9.84
N ILE A 194 15.76 -3.26 -8.71
CA ILE A 194 14.68 -2.76 -7.86
C ILE A 194 15.12 -1.50 -7.09
N PRO A 195 14.17 -0.67 -6.61
CA PRO A 195 14.44 0.34 -5.59
C PRO A 195 15.25 -0.23 -4.42
N THR A 196 16.20 0.56 -3.93
CA THR A 196 16.97 0.22 -2.73
C THR A 196 16.85 1.33 -1.68
N MET A 197 17.52 1.17 -0.54
CA MET A 197 17.51 2.15 0.56
C MET A 197 17.87 3.58 0.11
N ASP A 198 18.64 3.71 -0.98
CA ASP A 198 19.09 4.99 -1.50
C ASP A 198 18.11 5.63 -2.49
N THR A 199 16.98 5.00 -2.80
CA THR A 199 15.98 5.52 -3.75
C THR A 199 15.15 6.68 -3.15
N ILE A 200 14.97 6.70 -1.82
CA ILE A 200 14.28 7.78 -1.08
C ILE A 200 15.23 8.29 0.02
N ARG A 201 16.07 9.28 -0.30
CA ARG A 201 17.25 9.59 0.53
C ARG A 201 17.03 10.55 1.70
N LYS A 202 16.03 11.43 1.67
CA LYS A 202 15.97 12.54 2.65
C LYS A 202 14.65 12.66 3.40
N GLN A 203 13.53 12.81 2.69
CA GLN A 203 12.25 13.07 3.34
C GLN A 203 11.13 12.27 2.70
N PHE A 204 10.44 11.45 3.49
CA PHE A 204 9.29 10.70 3.03
C PHE A 204 8.18 10.79 4.08
N ASN A 205 7.15 11.56 3.75
CA ASN A 205 6.03 11.81 4.63
C ASN A 205 4.78 11.16 4.02
N VAL A 206 4.11 10.32 4.80
CA VAL A 206 2.87 9.68 4.38
C VAL A 206 1.82 9.90 5.46
N GLU A 207 0.70 10.50 5.07
CA GLU A 207 -0.45 10.74 5.93
C GLU A 207 -1.66 9.93 5.44
N ILE A 208 -2.29 9.22 6.36
CA ILE A 208 -3.53 8.50 6.11
C ILE A 208 -4.71 9.40 6.47
N LEU A 209 -5.53 9.72 5.49
CA LEU A 209 -6.80 10.40 5.69
C LEU A 209 -7.87 9.39 6.08
N ASN A 210 -8.57 9.66 7.19
CA ASN A 210 -9.74 8.89 7.60
C ASN A 210 -11.02 9.57 7.09
N SER A 211 -11.62 9.03 6.04
CA SER A 211 -12.88 9.56 5.47
C SER A 211 -14.13 9.27 6.31
N GLY A 212 -13.99 8.62 7.47
CA GLY A 212 -15.11 8.27 8.36
C GLY A 212 -15.95 7.08 7.88
N HIS A 213 -17.12 6.93 8.52
CA HIS A 213 -18.02 5.79 8.33
C HIS A 213 -18.63 5.75 6.92
N HIS A 214 -18.70 4.56 6.34
CA HIS A 214 -19.37 4.32 5.06
C HIS A 214 -20.15 3.00 5.08
N GLN A 215 -21.48 3.10 5.08
CA GLN A 215 -22.40 1.97 5.32
C GLN A 215 -22.22 0.78 4.35
N LYS A 216 -21.92 1.05 3.07
CA LYS A 216 -21.78 -0.01 2.04
C LYS A 216 -20.41 -0.66 1.94
N ARG A 217 -19.42 -0.15 2.70
CA ARG A 217 -18.07 -0.70 2.69
C ARG A 217 -17.89 -1.62 3.88
N VAL A 218 -17.18 -2.71 3.65
CA VAL A 218 -16.81 -3.62 4.73
C VAL A 218 -16.00 -2.84 5.75
N LEU A 219 -16.50 -2.81 7.00
CA LEU A 219 -15.86 -2.10 8.12
C LEU A 219 -15.50 -0.62 7.83
N SER A 220 -16.16 0.00 6.84
CA SER A 220 -15.85 1.35 6.33
C SER A 220 -14.41 1.54 5.80
N SER A 221 -13.65 0.47 5.56
CA SER A 221 -12.26 0.54 5.08
C SER A 221 -12.16 0.81 3.57
N LYS A 222 -10.93 1.07 3.11
CA LYS A 222 -10.55 1.09 1.70
C LYS A 222 -9.24 0.35 1.45
N ALA A 223 -9.14 -0.21 0.24
CA ALA A 223 -7.93 -0.80 -0.31
C ALA A 223 -6.70 0.13 -0.21
N SER A 224 -5.61 -0.39 0.36
CA SER A 224 -4.33 0.34 0.49
C SER A 224 -3.14 -0.42 -0.13
N GLY A 225 -3.37 -1.59 -0.73
CA GLY A 225 -2.31 -2.42 -1.30
C GLY A 225 -1.86 -1.97 -2.69
N GLU A 226 -2.74 -2.06 -3.68
CA GLU A 226 -2.40 -1.74 -5.08
C GLU A 226 -2.46 -0.24 -5.44
N PRO A 227 -3.47 0.55 -5.00
CA PRO A 227 -3.67 1.89 -5.56
C PRO A 227 -2.51 2.89 -5.35
N PRO A 228 -1.80 2.91 -4.19
CA PRO A 228 -0.70 3.85 -3.96
C PRO A 228 0.47 3.71 -4.93
N LEU A 229 0.63 2.58 -5.63
CA LEU A 229 1.69 2.38 -6.62
C LEU A 229 1.68 3.48 -7.69
N THR A 230 0.48 3.86 -8.14
CA THR A 230 0.33 4.86 -9.21
C THR A 230 0.77 6.26 -8.78
N LEU A 231 0.79 6.56 -7.48
CA LEU A 231 1.22 7.87 -6.96
C LEU A 231 2.71 8.15 -7.23
N ALA A 232 3.51 7.11 -7.45
CA ALA A 232 4.92 7.25 -7.81
C ALA A 232 5.15 7.90 -9.18
N VAL A 233 4.10 8.04 -10.00
CA VAL A 233 4.16 8.85 -11.23
C VAL A 233 4.59 10.30 -10.95
N SER A 234 4.37 10.79 -9.72
CA SER A 234 4.85 12.09 -9.28
C SER A 234 6.38 12.25 -9.44
N VAL A 235 7.17 11.19 -9.21
CA VAL A 235 8.64 11.20 -9.43
C VAL A 235 8.97 11.31 -10.91
N HIS A 236 8.26 10.57 -11.76
CA HIS A 236 8.42 10.64 -13.22
C HIS A 236 8.09 12.03 -13.76
N CYS A 237 6.95 12.59 -13.35
CA CYS A 237 6.52 13.94 -13.71
C CYS A 237 7.51 15.01 -13.22
N ALA A 238 8.01 14.90 -11.98
CA ALA A 238 9.02 15.82 -11.45
C ALA A 238 10.34 15.73 -12.24
N THR A 239 10.76 14.52 -12.61
CA THR A 239 11.94 14.30 -13.45
C THR A 239 11.76 14.93 -14.83
N ARG A 240 10.59 14.74 -15.44
CA ARG A 240 10.24 15.38 -16.71
C ARG A 240 10.33 16.90 -16.61
N ALA A 241 9.78 17.49 -15.55
CA ALA A 241 9.86 18.94 -15.33
C ALA A 241 11.31 19.43 -15.17
N ALA A 242 12.15 18.70 -14.44
CA ALA A 242 13.57 19.01 -14.30
C ALA A 242 14.31 18.96 -15.66
N ILE A 243 14.00 17.99 -16.52
CA ILE A 243 14.56 17.90 -17.88
C ILE A 243 14.11 19.08 -18.75
N VAL A 244 12.84 19.50 -18.67
CA VAL A 244 12.34 20.68 -19.41
C VAL A 244 13.16 21.91 -19.05
N GLU A 245 13.37 22.16 -17.75
CA GLU A 245 14.14 23.32 -17.31
C GLU A 245 15.62 23.20 -17.71
N ALA A 246 16.22 22.02 -17.61
CA ALA A 246 17.58 21.77 -18.08
C ALA A 246 17.75 22.10 -19.57
N ARG A 247 16.79 21.69 -20.42
CA ARG A 247 16.79 22.00 -21.85
C ARG A 247 16.64 23.51 -22.11
N ARG A 248 15.78 24.18 -21.34
CA ARG A 248 15.62 25.64 -21.42
C ARG A 248 16.93 26.36 -21.09
N GLN A 249 17.63 25.91 -20.04
CA GLN A 249 18.93 26.44 -19.66
C GLN A 249 19.99 26.19 -20.75
N LEU A 250 20.06 24.98 -21.30
CA LEU A 250 20.96 24.65 -22.41
C LEU A 250 20.71 25.50 -23.66
N ALA A 251 19.45 25.76 -23.99
CA ALA A 251 19.08 26.64 -25.09
C ALA A 251 19.60 28.06 -24.87
N SER A 252 19.43 28.60 -23.65
CA SER A 252 19.90 29.95 -23.27
C SER A 252 21.41 30.14 -23.45
N TRP A 253 22.20 29.10 -23.22
CA TRP A 253 23.65 29.10 -23.42
C TRP A 253 24.06 29.12 -24.88
N SER A 254 23.20 28.60 -25.77
CA SER A 254 23.49 28.45 -27.19
C SER A 254 23.07 29.64 -28.05
N GLY A 255 22.38 30.65 -27.47
CA GLY A 255 21.89 31.83 -28.21
C GLY A 255 20.75 31.52 -29.21
N PHE A 256 20.24 30.29 -29.22
CA PHE A 256 19.10 29.89 -30.03
C PHE A 256 17.80 30.04 -29.23
N ASP A 257 16.96 30.99 -29.64
CA ASP A 257 15.59 31.08 -29.16
C ASP A 257 14.71 30.16 -30.02
N LYS A 258 14.29 29.03 -29.47
CA LYS A 258 13.32 28.14 -30.12
C LYS A 258 12.25 27.72 -29.13
N SER A 259 11.09 28.35 -29.29
CA SER A 259 9.78 28.01 -28.76
C SER A 259 9.26 26.59 -29.09
N ASN A 260 10.03 25.76 -29.82
CA ASN A 260 9.63 24.43 -30.28
C ASN A 260 10.32 23.26 -29.56
N SER A 261 11.04 23.50 -28.45
CA SER A 261 11.84 22.48 -27.73
C SER A 261 11.17 21.92 -26.46
N GLU A 262 9.96 22.36 -26.09
CA GLU A 262 9.37 22.02 -24.78
C GLU A 262 8.70 20.64 -24.76
N ILE A 263 8.22 20.17 -25.90
CA ILE A 263 7.45 18.93 -25.96
C ILE A 263 8.39 17.75 -26.25
N PHE A 264 8.57 16.90 -25.25
CA PHE A 264 9.16 15.58 -25.43
C PHE A 264 8.44 14.54 -24.58
N GLN A 265 8.54 13.29 -25.03
CA GLN A 265 8.08 12.13 -24.32
C GLN A 265 9.22 11.59 -23.45
N LEU A 266 8.98 11.49 -22.15
CA LEU A 266 9.85 10.75 -21.22
C LEU A 266 9.27 9.35 -21.10
N GLU A 267 10.04 8.35 -21.51
CA GLU A 267 9.61 6.95 -21.51
C GLU A 267 9.54 6.39 -20.08
N VAL A 268 8.87 5.24 -19.94
CA VAL A 268 8.78 4.49 -18.69
C VAL A 268 9.40 3.12 -18.92
N PRO A 269 10.39 2.71 -18.11
CA PRO A 269 11.00 3.48 -17.02
C PRO A 269 11.91 4.63 -17.52
N ALA A 270 11.95 5.73 -16.77
CA ALA A 270 12.87 6.85 -17.01
C ALA A 270 14.23 6.59 -16.36
N THR A 271 14.96 5.60 -16.86
CA THR A 271 16.27 5.21 -16.32
C THR A 271 17.34 6.29 -16.49
N MET A 272 18.45 6.14 -15.78
CA MET A 272 19.58 7.09 -15.85
C MET A 272 20.03 7.38 -17.28
N ALA A 273 20.11 6.35 -18.13
CA ALA A 273 20.50 6.51 -19.53
C ALA A 273 19.45 7.33 -20.32
N VAL A 274 18.16 7.01 -20.14
CA VAL A 274 17.05 7.74 -20.76
C VAL A 274 17.06 9.20 -20.30
N VAL A 275 17.17 9.46 -18.99
CA VAL A 275 17.22 10.82 -18.44
C VAL A 275 18.42 11.58 -19.01
N LYS A 276 19.61 10.97 -19.08
CA LYS A 276 20.81 11.60 -19.66
C LYS A 276 20.61 11.97 -21.13
N GLU A 277 20.08 11.05 -21.93
CA GLU A 277 19.80 11.30 -23.35
C GLU A 277 18.79 12.44 -23.50
N ARG A 278 17.69 12.40 -22.74
CA ARG A 278 16.65 13.41 -22.79
C ARG A 278 17.13 14.77 -22.24
N SER A 279 18.04 14.81 -21.29
CA SER A 279 18.66 16.06 -20.78
C SER A 279 19.65 16.70 -21.76
N GLY A 280 20.17 15.95 -22.72
CA GLY A 280 21.19 16.42 -23.67
C GLY A 280 22.58 15.84 -23.37
N LEU A 281 23.17 15.20 -24.38
CA LEU A 281 24.50 14.60 -24.30
C LEU A 281 25.62 15.65 -24.34
N ASP A 282 25.35 16.80 -24.97
CA ASP A 282 26.31 17.89 -25.18
C ASP A 282 26.24 18.99 -24.10
N SER A 283 25.63 18.68 -22.95
CA SER A 283 25.38 19.66 -21.88
C SER A 283 26.66 20.33 -21.37
N VAL A 284 27.74 19.55 -21.20
CA VAL A 284 29.06 20.04 -20.77
C VAL A 284 29.69 20.96 -21.82
N GLU A 285 29.64 20.56 -23.09
CA GLU A 285 30.25 21.32 -24.17
C GLU A 285 29.56 22.69 -24.34
N LYS A 286 28.22 22.71 -24.31
CA LYS A 286 27.43 23.94 -24.35
C LYS A 286 27.75 24.86 -23.17
N PHE A 287 27.84 24.31 -21.96
CA PHE A 287 28.20 25.07 -20.77
C PHE A 287 29.59 25.70 -20.86
N LEU A 288 30.58 24.94 -21.32
CA LEU A 288 31.96 25.42 -21.47
C LEU A 288 32.07 26.49 -22.54
N ARG A 289 31.44 26.29 -23.72
CA ARG A 289 31.40 27.29 -24.79
C ARG A 289 30.77 28.60 -24.33
N TRP A 290 29.66 28.52 -23.61
CA TRP A 290 29.00 29.70 -23.04
C TRP A 290 29.89 30.43 -22.04
N THR A 291 30.50 29.70 -21.09
CA THR A 291 31.40 30.26 -20.07
C THR A 291 32.66 30.89 -20.67
N MET A 292 33.20 30.30 -21.75
CA MET A 292 34.39 30.82 -22.44
C MET A 292 34.07 32.00 -23.37
N GLY A 293 32.86 32.04 -23.96
CA GLY A 293 32.41 33.12 -24.84
C GLY A 293 31.86 34.36 -24.14
N THR A 294 31.65 34.30 -22.82
CA THR A 294 31.26 35.46 -21.97
C THR A 294 32.46 36.15 -21.30
N LYS A 295 33.69 35.68 -21.52
CA LYS A 295 34.93 36.38 -21.15
C LYS A 295 35.50 37.13 -22.34
#